data_AF-A0AB39V1R6-F1
#
_entry.id   AF-A0AB39V1R6-F1
#
_cell.length_a   1.000
_cell.length_b   1.000
_cell.length_c   1.000
_cell.angle_alpha   90.00
_cell.angle_beta   90.00
_cell.angle_gamma   90.00
#
_symmetry.space_group_name_H-M   'P 1'
#
loop_
_entity.id
_entity.type
_entity.pdbx_description
1 polymer ?
#
loop_
_entity_poly.entity_id
_entity_poly.type
_entity_poly.pdbx_seq_one_letter_code
_entity_poly.pdbx_strand_id
1 'polypeptide(L)'
;MKRKAMLVIVILAIGMMSVSCFKKKKDTKKNTQTQQEQKTINTDIFNLGEQSQGNSNIQNLTPEEQQNLINNQIDPQKVSEALTKAQNGDKESIMSLAQLYYNMKNFDKVKQILQYGVDRNYPEAIYNLAVLLKQEGNTAEAEKLMAKLPRTARATAGRQQMQMRQIRMRPGAEAYNRGVDLIKAKRYNEAKAEFEKAYNAGIKEADVRIALLNKQLKNNDDAVKWFQKAAKRGIKEANYEIGAILYEGGKQSESRPYLVKSYNSGNKAMAMPIAMSYHQQNNMAEALKWYKIAAKNGDKNAAAAVEKIEKGGAINSSNNNKKDNDKQQVKPILRNNDSSPSLTESTLDSIRSKNKAEEETKIIEKQIENQHQEKSQSVDDIMKRKQEEYK
;
A
#
# COMPACT_ATOMS: atom_id res chain seq x y z
N MET A 1 -20.86 79.58 -24.27
CA MET A 1 -21.96 79.45 -23.28
C MET A 1 -22.46 78.00 -23.28
N LYS A 2 -22.13 77.24 -22.23
CA LYS A 2 -23.06 76.60 -21.26
C LYS A 2 -23.95 75.49 -21.88
N ARG A 3 -23.64 74.21 -21.66
CA ARG A 3 -23.90 73.32 -20.47
C ARG A 3 -25.12 72.43 -20.72
N LYS A 4 -24.92 71.11 -20.83
CA LYS A 4 -25.94 70.10 -20.50
C LYS A 4 -25.43 69.31 -19.30
N ALA A 5 -26.22 69.34 -18.23
CA ALA A 5 -25.89 68.80 -16.92
C ALA A 5 -26.17 67.30 -16.87
N MET A 6 -25.22 66.56 -16.28
CA MET A 6 -25.35 65.19 -15.79
C MET A 6 -26.17 65.22 -14.49
N LEU A 7 -27.12 64.31 -14.32
CA LEU A 7 -27.76 64.04 -13.03
C LEU A 7 -27.59 62.56 -12.68
N VAL A 8 -26.77 62.35 -11.65
CA VAL A 8 -26.53 61.09 -10.94
C VAL A 8 -27.63 60.93 -9.89
N ILE A 9 -28.25 59.75 -9.79
CA ILE A 9 -29.14 59.41 -8.68
C ILE A 9 -28.50 58.25 -7.91
N VAL A 10 -28.01 58.60 -6.71
CA VAL A 10 -27.67 57.69 -5.62
C VAL A 10 -28.89 57.59 -4.71
N ILE A 11 -29.37 56.39 -4.41
CA ILE A 11 -30.28 56.16 -3.30
C ILE A 11 -29.77 55.00 -2.47
N LEU A 12 -29.30 55.34 -1.27
CA LEU A 12 -29.06 54.46 -0.15
C LEU A 12 -29.98 54.96 0.97
N ALA A 13 -30.96 54.16 1.37
CA ALA A 13 -31.75 54.41 2.56
C ALA A 13 -32.09 53.10 3.27
N ILE A 14 -31.83 53.13 4.57
CA ILE A 14 -31.81 52.08 5.57
C ILE A 14 -33.26 51.70 5.98
N GLY A 15 -33.47 50.44 6.33
CA GLY A 15 -34.78 49.88 6.65
C GLY A 15 -35.30 50.12 8.07
N MET A 16 -36.57 49.77 8.29
CA MET A 16 -37.15 49.33 9.57
C MET A 16 -38.31 48.34 9.31
N MET A 17 -38.55 47.50 10.32
CA MET A 17 -39.22 46.21 10.30
C MET A 17 -40.75 46.27 10.20
N SER A 18 -41.36 45.20 9.67
CA SER A 18 -42.55 44.60 10.30
C SER A 18 -42.57 43.09 10.03
N VAL A 19 -42.69 42.34 11.12
CA VAL A 19 -42.81 40.88 11.15
C VAL A 19 -44.29 40.54 10.92
N SER A 20 -44.59 39.70 9.92
CA SER A 20 -45.90 39.07 9.80
C SER A 20 -45.73 37.56 9.58
N CYS A 21 -46.11 36.81 10.60
CA CYS A 21 -46.18 35.36 10.58
C CYS A 21 -47.33 34.91 9.67
N PHE A 22 -47.03 34.20 8.59
CA PHE A 22 -48.00 33.34 7.91
C PHE A 22 -47.38 31.98 7.60
N LYS A 23 -47.78 30.98 8.37
CA LYS A 23 -47.40 29.57 8.22
C LYS A 23 -48.32 28.96 7.17
N LYS A 24 -47.80 28.64 5.98
CA LYS A 24 -48.52 27.82 4.99
C LYS A 24 -47.65 26.66 4.52
N LYS A 25 -48.21 25.44 4.67
CA LYS A 25 -47.65 24.13 4.33
C LYS A 25 -47.04 24.14 2.92
N LYS A 26 -45.80 23.67 2.78
CA LYS A 26 -45.22 23.29 1.49
C LYS A 26 -45.55 21.83 1.21
N ASP A 27 -46.41 21.61 0.22
CA ASP A 27 -46.46 20.35 -0.51
C ASP A 27 -45.17 20.19 -1.31
N THR A 28 -44.41 19.16 -0.98
CA THR A 28 -43.16 18.77 -1.62
C THR A 28 -43.46 18.11 -2.97
N LYS A 29 -43.51 18.89 -4.05
CA LYS A 29 -43.27 18.33 -5.39
C LYS A 29 -41.75 18.10 -5.54
N LYS A 30 -41.36 16.84 -5.50
CA LYS A 30 -40.02 16.34 -5.85
C LYS A 30 -39.66 16.82 -7.26
N ASN A 31 -38.72 17.75 -7.35
CA ASN A 31 -37.96 17.99 -8.56
C ASN A 31 -36.86 16.93 -8.60
N THR A 32 -37.12 15.82 -9.31
CA THR A 32 -36.11 14.80 -9.59
C THR A 32 -35.17 15.35 -10.66
N GLN A 33 -34.23 16.22 -10.26
CA GLN A 33 -33.00 16.34 -11.01
C GLN A 33 -32.18 15.09 -10.68
N THR A 34 -32.17 14.15 -11.62
CA THR A 34 -31.23 13.03 -11.64
C THR A 34 -29.82 13.60 -11.76
N GLN A 35 -29.22 13.97 -10.62
CA GLN A 35 -27.78 14.08 -10.54
C GLN A 35 -27.26 12.66 -10.77
N GLN A 36 -26.73 12.41 -11.97
CA GLN A 36 -25.88 11.25 -12.19
C GLN A 36 -24.71 11.41 -11.21
N GLU A 37 -24.78 10.70 -10.08
CA GLU A 37 -23.63 10.50 -9.22
C GLU A 37 -22.48 9.98 -10.09
N GLN A 38 -21.50 10.83 -10.38
CA GLN A 38 -20.22 10.40 -10.92
C GLN A 38 -19.58 9.49 -9.86
N LYS A 39 -19.84 8.19 -9.94
CA LYS A 39 -19.18 7.19 -9.12
C LYS A 39 -17.67 7.33 -9.31
N THR A 40 -16.99 7.56 -8.20
CA THR A 40 -15.53 7.69 -8.14
C THR A 40 -14.88 6.32 -8.28
N ILE A 41 -13.81 6.27 -9.06
CA ILE A 41 -13.18 5.02 -9.50
C ILE A 41 -12.11 4.62 -8.47
N ASN A 42 -12.14 3.34 -8.04
CA ASN A 42 -11.29 2.83 -6.97
C ASN A 42 -9.94 2.34 -7.51
N THR A 43 -8.87 3.12 -7.36
CA THR A 43 -7.49 2.73 -7.73
C THR A 43 -6.70 2.12 -6.57
N ASP A 44 -7.23 2.21 -5.33
CA ASP A 44 -6.59 1.72 -4.10
C ASP A 44 -6.74 0.22 -3.89
N ILE A 45 -7.66 -0.41 -4.61
CA ILE A 45 -7.88 -1.87 -4.60
C ILE A 45 -6.62 -2.65 -4.93
N PHE A 46 -5.60 -2.08 -5.57
CA PHE A 46 -4.42 -2.84 -5.96
C PHE A 46 -3.32 -2.84 -4.90
N ASN A 47 -3.43 -2.03 -3.85
CA ASN A 47 -2.38 -1.94 -2.84
C ASN A 47 -2.54 -3.02 -1.74
N LEU A 48 -1.40 -3.59 -1.35
CA LEU A 48 -1.15 -4.84 -0.61
C LEU A 48 -2.34 -5.69 -0.10
N GLY A 49 -2.36 -6.93 -0.60
CA GLY A 49 -2.62 -8.18 0.10
C GLY A 49 -1.42 -9.13 -0.09
N GLU A 50 -1.37 -10.21 0.65
CA GLU A 50 -0.20 -10.97 1.14
C GLU A 50 0.71 -11.72 0.12
N GLN A 51 0.81 -11.36 -1.16
CA GLN A 51 1.58 -12.18 -2.10
C GLN A 51 3.00 -11.65 -2.37
N SER A 52 3.98 -12.26 -1.68
CA SER A 52 5.42 -12.02 -1.83
C SER A 52 6.13 -12.95 -2.82
N GLN A 53 5.40 -13.85 -3.49
CA GLN A 53 5.91 -14.78 -4.50
C GLN A 53 4.90 -14.85 -5.66
N GLY A 54 5.39 -14.86 -6.91
CA GLY A 54 4.55 -15.03 -8.09
C GLY A 54 3.70 -16.29 -7.97
N ASN A 55 2.38 -16.16 -8.12
CA ASN A 55 1.45 -17.26 -7.98
C ASN A 55 1.08 -17.74 -9.38
N SER A 56 1.47 -18.97 -9.71
CA SER A 56 1.24 -19.59 -11.03
C SER A 56 -0.24 -19.74 -11.38
N ASN A 57 -1.14 -19.61 -10.40
CA ASN A 57 -2.59 -19.69 -10.59
C ASN A 57 -3.25 -18.34 -10.88
N ILE A 58 -2.50 -17.23 -10.89
CA ILE A 58 -3.02 -15.91 -11.25
C ILE A 58 -3.23 -15.85 -12.76
N GLN A 59 -4.48 -15.58 -13.15
CA GLN A 59 -4.86 -15.43 -14.55
C GLN A 59 -4.58 -14.00 -15.02
N ASN A 60 -4.50 -13.79 -16.34
CA ASN A 60 -4.37 -12.47 -16.98
C ASN A 60 -3.10 -11.65 -16.67
N LEU A 61 -2.13 -12.23 -15.95
CA LEU A 61 -0.82 -11.61 -15.67
C LEU A 61 0.31 -12.61 -15.91
N THR A 62 1.30 -12.23 -16.71
CA THR A 62 2.52 -13.03 -16.87
C THR A 62 3.35 -13.03 -15.58
N PRO A 63 4.25 -14.01 -15.37
CA PRO A 63 5.16 -13.99 -14.23
C PRO A 63 5.97 -12.69 -14.12
N GLU A 64 6.38 -12.12 -15.24
CA GLU A 64 7.09 -10.85 -15.31
C GLU A 64 6.21 -9.67 -14.89
N GLU A 65 4.96 -9.62 -15.34
CA GLU A 65 4.00 -8.59 -14.93
C GLU A 65 3.70 -8.69 -13.43
N GLN A 66 3.51 -9.89 -12.90
CA GLN A 66 3.33 -10.12 -11.47
C GLN A 66 4.55 -9.62 -10.69
N GLN A 67 5.77 -9.93 -11.15
CA GLN A 67 6.99 -9.47 -10.51
C GLN A 67 7.12 -7.94 -10.54
N ASN A 68 6.76 -7.29 -11.65
CA ASN A 68 6.77 -5.83 -11.77
C ASN A 68 5.74 -5.18 -10.81
N LEU A 69 4.55 -5.75 -10.67
CA LEU A 69 3.55 -5.31 -9.71
C LEU A 69 4.04 -5.46 -8.27
N ILE A 70 4.58 -6.63 -7.90
CA ILE A 70 5.21 -6.88 -6.59
C ILE A 70 6.33 -5.86 -6.35
N ASN A 71 7.14 -5.58 -7.36
CA ASN A 71 8.23 -4.62 -7.26
C ASN A 71 7.76 -3.21 -6.92
N ASN A 72 6.56 -2.87 -7.36
CA ASN A 72 5.91 -1.59 -7.08
C ASN A 72 5.02 -1.60 -5.83
N GLN A 73 5.03 -2.69 -5.05
CA GLN A 73 4.19 -2.91 -3.85
C GLN A 73 2.68 -3.02 -4.16
N ILE A 74 2.37 -3.52 -5.35
CA ILE A 74 1.02 -3.74 -5.86
C ILE A 74 0.73 -5.24 -5.77
N ASP A 75 -0.43 -5.59 -5.23
CA ASP A 75 -0.92 -6.97 -5.11
C ASP A 75 -1.36 -7.52 -6.48
N PRO A 76 -0.63 -8.49 -7.06
CA PRO A 76 -0.95 -9.03 -8.37
C PRO A 76 -2.31 -9.74 -8.42
N GLN A 77 -2.76 -10.33 -7.31
CA GLN A 77 -4.05 -11.02 -7.24
C GLN A 77 -5.20 -10.04 -7.45
N LYS A 78 -5.15 -8.88 -6.78
CA LYS A 78 -6.19 -7.85 -6.91
C LYS A 78 -6.18 -7.21 -8.30
N VAL A 79 -4.99 -7.06 -8.92
CA VAL A 79 -4.86 -6.60 -10.31
C VAL A 79 -5.48 -7.61 -11.28
N SER A 80 -5.21 -8.89 -11.09
CA SER A 80 -5.83 -9.98 -11.87
C SER A 80 -7.36 -9.98 -11.76
N GLU A 81 -7.90 -9.85 -10.55
CA GLU A 81 -9.35 -9.78 -10.33
C GLU A 81 -9.98 -8.58 -11.05
N ALA A 82 -9.34 -7.42 -11.01
CA ALA A 82 -9.82 -6.27 -11.76
C ALA A 82 -9.65 -6.43 -13.27
N LEU A 83 -8.61 -7.11 -13.75
CA LEU A 83 -8.43 -7.40 -15.17
C LEU A 83 -9.60 -8.24 -15.69
N THR A 84 -9.99 -9.27 -14.94
CA THR A 84 -11.18 -10.08 -15.25
C THR A 84 -12.45 -9.22 -15.29
N LYS A 85 -12.66 -8.34 -14.31
CA LYS A 85 -13.81 -7.41 -14.31
C LYS A 85 -13.76 -6.43 -15.49
N ALA A 86 -12.59 -5.91 -15.83
CA ALA A 86 -12.38 -4.97 -16.92
C ALA A 86 -12.65 -5.60 -18.29
N GLN A 87 -12.17 -6.83 -18.52
CA GLN A 87 -12.49 -7.63 -19.71
C GLN A 87 -14.00 -7.82 -19.86
N ASN A 88 -14.69 -8.04 -18.74
CA ASN A 88 -16.16 -8.15 -18.69
C ASN A 88 -16.89 -6.79 -18.82
N GLY A 89 -16.16 -5.67 -18.78
CA GLY A 89 -16.71 -4.35 -19.03
C GLY A 89 -16.96 -3.49 -17.82
N ASP A 90 -16.48 -3.89 -16.65
CA ASP A 90 -16.63 -3.08 -15.46
C ASP A 90 -15.90 -1.74 -15.62
N LYS A 91 -16.67 -0.66 -15.76
CA LYS A 91 -16.15 0.69 -16.01
C LYS A 91 -15.17 1.13 -14.92
N GLU A 92 -15.44 0.79 -13.66
CA GLU A 92 -14.55 1.13 -12.56
C GLU A 92 -13.20 0.42 -12.71
N SER A 93 -13.20 -0.90 -12.90
CA SER A 93 -11.96 -1.68 -13.09
C SER A 93 -11.14 -1.21 -14.29
N ILE A 94 -11.78 -0.92 -15.43
CA ILE A 94 -11.10 -0.40 -16.63
C ILE A 94 -10.37 0.90 -16.30
N MET A 95 -11.06 1.85 -15.68
CA MET A 95 -10.47 3.15 -15.37
C MET A 95 -9.39 3.03 -14.28
N SER A 96 -9.62 2.21 -13.26
CA SER A 96 -8.64 2.02 -12.17
C SER A 96 -7.34 1.40 -12.68
N LEU A 97 -7.44 0.37 -13.52
CA LEU A 97 -6.28 -0.29 -14.11
C LEU A 97 -5.56 0.64 -15.09
N ALA A 98 -6.28 1.40 -15.91
CA ALA A 98 -5.67 2.38 -16.80
C ALA A 98 -4.85 3.41 -16.02
N GLN A 99 -5.34 3.88 -14.86
CA GLN A 99 -4.58 4.77 -13.99
C GLN A 99 -3.35 4.08 -13.36
N LEU A 100 -3.51 2.84 -12.89
CA LEU A 100 -2.43 2.06 -12.28
C LEU A 100 -1.25 1.94 -13.25
N TYR A 101 -1.51 1.45 -14.46
CA TYR A 101 -0.46 1.25 -15.46
C TYR A 101 0.08 2.58 -16.01
N TYR A 102 -0.72 3.64 -16.03
CA TYR A 102 -0.24 4.98 -16.38
C TYR A 102 0.78 5.48 -15.35
N ASN A 103 0.53 5.29 -14.05
CA ASN A 103 1.46 5.65 -12.99
C ASN A 103 2.75 4.80 -13.05
N MET A 104 2.64 3.54 -13.45
CA MET A 104 3.78 2.66 -13.74
C MET A 104 4.47 2.99 -15.07
N LYS A 105 3.99 3.99 -15.83
CA LYS A 105 4.48 4.38 -17.16
C LYS A 105 4.42 3.26 -18.20
N ASN A 106 3.54 2.28 -18.01
CA ASN A 106 3.29 1.19 -18.95
C ASN A 106 2.15 1.57 -19.90
N PHE A 107 2.43 2.48 -20.83
CA PHE A 107 1.42 3.07 -21.72
C PHE A 107 0.76 2.06 -22.67
N ASP A 108 1.47 1.00 -23.06
CA ASP A 108 0.88 -0.06 -23.88
C ASP A 108 -0.23 -0.80 -23.15
N LYS A 109 0.00 -1.14 -21.87
CA LYS A 109 -1.05 -1.73 -21.05
C LYS A 109 -2.21 -0.76 -20.81
N VAL A 110 -1.92 0.54 -20.63
CA VAL A 110 -2.98 1.56 -20.53
C VAL A 110 -3.86 1.56 -21.77
N LYS A 111 -3.27 1.55 -22.98
CA LYS A 111 -4.03 1.51 -24.24
C LYS A 111 -4.88 0.24 -24.34
N GLN A 112 -4.31 -0.93 -24.04
CA GLN A 112 -5.02 -2.21 -24.02
C GLN A 112 -6.23 -2.19 -23.07
N ILE A 113 -6.05 -1.66 -21.86
CA ILE A 113 -7.12 -1.59 -20.86
C ILE A 113 -8.20 -0.61 -21.30
N LEU A 114 -7.84 0.59 -21.75
CA LEU A 114 -8.80 1.60 -22.20
C LEU A 114 -9.63 1.09 -23.38
N GLN A 115 -9.07 0.21 -24.22
CA GLN A 115 -9.79 -0.40 -25.34
C GLN A 115 -11.06 -1.14 -24.89
N TYR A 116 -11.03 -1.86 -23.75
CA TYR A 116 -12.24 -2.50 -23.20
C TYR A 116 -13.39 -1.52 -22.94
N GLY A 117 -13.06 -0.28 -22.59
CA GLY A 117 -14.04 0.80 -22.39
C GLY A 117 -14.46 1.47 -23.69
N VAL A 118 -13.56 1.57 -24.66
CA VAL A 118 -13.87 2.06 -26.02
C VAL A 118 -14.87 1.14 -26.70
N ASP A 119 -14.71 -0.18 -26.58
CA ASP A 119 -15.62 -1.19 -27.13
C ASP A 119 -17.03 -1.07 -26.54
N ARG A 120 -17.16 -0.46 -25.35
CA ARG A 120 -18.41 -0.21 -24.63
C ARG A 120 -18.89 1.23 -24.70
N ASN A 121 -18.25 2.05 -25.54
CA ASN A 121 -18.53 3.47 -25.73
C ASN A 121 -18.45 4.32 -24.45
N TYR A 122 -17.54 4.00 -23.53
CA TYR A 122 -17.30 4.81 -22.34
C TYR A 122 -16.58 6.11 -22.71
N PRO A 123 -17.20 7.29 -22.48
CA PRO A 123 -16.62 8.56 -22.93
C PRO A 123 -15.25 8.86 -22.32
N GLU A 124 -15.01 8.45 -21.08
CA GLU A 124 -13.73 8.62 -20.40
C GLU A 124 -12.64 7.76 -21.04
N ALA A 125 -12.97 6.51 -21.40
CA ALA A 125 -12.03 5.60 -22.04
C ALA A 125 -11.65 6.07 -23.45
N ILE A 126 -12.65 6.47 -24.25
CA ILE A 126 -12.47 7.02 -25.59
C ILE A 126 -11.59 8.27 -25.55
N TYR A 127 -11.91 9.23 -24.66
CA TYR A 127 -11.14 10.46 -24.55
C TYR A 127 -9.69 10.17 -24.13
N ASN A 128 -9.49 9.35 -23.10
CA ASN A 128 -8.17 9.03 -22.59
C ASN A 128 -7.30 8.29 -23.62
N LEU A 129 -7.86 7.32 -24.35
CA LEU A 129 -7.12 6.63 -25.40
C LEU A 129 -6.76 7.59 -26.54
N ALA A 130 -7.69 8.46 -26.95
CA ALA A 130 -7.42 9.45 -27.99
C ALA A 130 -6.30 10.43 -27.59
N VAL A 131 -6.24 10.85 -26.32
CA VAL A 131 -5.15 11.70 -25.83
C VAL A 131 -3.80 10.99 -25.92
N LEU A 132 -3.72 9.71 -25.49
CA LEU A 132 -2.48 8.93 -25.59
C LEU A 132 -2.02 8.77 -27.03
N LEU A 133 -2.92 8.38 -27.94
CA LEU A 133 -2.60 8.23 -29.36
C LEU A 133 -2.09 9.54 -29.97
N LYS A 134 -2.70 10.68 -29.60
CA LYS A 134 -2.22 11.98 -30.08
C LYS A 134 -0.84 12.33 -29.52
N GLN A 135 -0.55 12.01 -28.25
CA GLN A 135 0.78 12.20 -27.66
C GLN A 135 1.86 11.36 -28.37
N GLU A 136 1.49 10.18 -28.86
CA GLU A 136 2.33 9.31 -29.70
C GLU A 136 2.44 9.78 -31.17
N GLY A 137 1.75 10.86 -31.54
CA GLY A 137 1.72 11.39 -32.92
C GLY A 137 0.71 10.71 -33.84
N ASN A 138 -0.08 9.75 -33.35
CA ASN A 138 -1.15 9.08 -34.09
C ASN A 138 -2.44 9.92 -34.07
N THR A 139 -2.40 11.05 -34.77
CA THR A 139 -3.46 12.06 -34.78
C THR A 139 -4.74 11.58 -35.46
N ALA A 140 -4.63 10.84 -36.57
CA ALA A 140 -5.79 10.37 -37.34
C ALA A 140 -6.65 9.39 -36.54
N GLU A 141 -6.03 8.46 -35.81
CA GLU A 141 -6.77 7.50 -34.98
C GLU A 141 -7.37 8.17 -33.74
N ALA A 142 -6.64 9.12 -33.15
CA ALA A 142 -7.16 9.95 -32.07
C ALA A 142 -8.43 10.72 -32.51
N GLU A 143 -8.42 11.36 -33.68
CA GLU A 143 -9.59 12.07 -34.21
C GLU A 143 -10.78 11.14 -34.46
N LYS A 144 -10.52 9.94 -35.00
CA LYS A 144 -11.55 8.92 -35.20
C LYS A 144 -12.20 8.48 -33.88
N LEU A 145 -11.41 8.32 -32.81
CA LEU A 145 -11.95 8.04 -31.47
C LEU A 145 -12.75 9.22 -30.92
N MET A 146 -12.24 10.44 -31.04
CA MET A 146 -12.92 11.65 -30.55
C MET A 146 -14.26 11.91 -31.26
N ALA A 147 -14.40 11.47 -32.52
CA ALA A 147 -15.67 11.50 -33.24
C ALA A 147 -16.75 10.61 -32.62
N LYS A 148 -16.38 9.56 -31.86
CA LYS A 148 -17.31 8.70 -31.12
C LYS A 148 -17.88 9.35 -29.86
N LEU A 149 -17.25 10.42 -29.34
CA LEU A 149 -17.73 11.10 -28.15
C LEU A 149 -19.04 11.87 -28.40
N PRO A 150 -19.98 11.93 -27.43
CA PRO A 150 -21.17 12.75 -27.54
C PRO A 150 -20.82 14.23 -27.73
N ARG A 151 -21.66 14.99 -28.45
CA ARG A 151 -21.39 16.39 -28.84
C ARG A 151 -21.02 17.28 -27.64
N THR A 152 -21.65 17.08 -26.49
CA THR A 152 -21.35 17.80 -25.24
C THR A 152 -19.93 17.52 -24.74
N ALA A 153 -19.46 16.27 -24.80
CA ALA A 153 -18.11 15.90 -24.40
C ALA A 153 -17.04 16.40 -25.41
N ARG A 154 -17.38 16.48 -26.70
CA ARG A 154 -16.49 17.01 -27.76
C ARG A 154 -16.22 18.51 -27.61
N ALA A 155 -17.25 19.28 -27.22
CA ALA A 155 -17.12 20.72 -26.97
C ALA A 155 -16.20 21.04 -25.78
N THR A 156 -16.19 20.19 -24.74
CA THR A 156 -15.27 20.32 -23.60
C THR A 156 -13.85 19.89 -23.98
N ALA A 157 -13.72 18.81 -24.75
CA ALA A 157 -12.43 18.30 -25.19
C ALA A 157 -11.64 19.25 -26.11
N GLY A 158 -12.34 20.01 -26.97
CA GLY A 158 -11.70 21.00 -27.85
C GLY A 158 -11.21 22.26 -27.14
N ARG A 159 -11.65 22.52 -25.90
CA ARG A 159 -11.27 23.72 -25.12
C ARG A 159 -10.20 23.44 -24.07
N GLN A 160 -10.04 22.19 -23.65
CA GLN A 160 -9.01 21.80 -22.70
C GLN A 160 -7.72 21.45 -23.44
N GLN A 161 -6.57 21.82 -22.88
CA GLN A 161 -5.30 21.23 -23.29
C GLN A 161 -5.47 19.70 -23.21
N MET A 162 -5.13 18.97 -24.27
CA MET A 162 -5.33 17.51 -24.37
C MET A 162 -4.42 16.79 -23.38
N GLN A 163 -4.82 16.82 -22.12
CA GLN A 163 -4.29 16.06 -21.02
C GLN A 163 -5.28 14.92 -20.77
N MET A 164 -4.75 13.77 -20.36
CA MET A 164 -5.57 12.66 -19.90
C MET A 164 -6.56 13.19 -18.87
N ARG A 165 -7.86 12.87 -19.01
CA ARG A 165 -8.83 13.24 -17.98
C ARG A 165 -8.38 12.54 -16.71
N GLN A 166 -7.95 13.32 -15.72
CA GLN A 166 -7.61 12.79 -14.42
C GLN A 166 -8.80 11.97 -13.95
N ILE A 167 -8.57 10.67 -13.82
CA ILE A 167 -9.58 9.73 -13.38
C ILE A 167 -9.83 10.12 -11.93
N ARG A 168 -11.03 10.67 -11.66
CA ARG A 168 -11.37 11.17 -10.33
C ARG A 168 -11.42 9.98 -9.39
N MET A 169 -10.31 9.78 -8.68
CA MET A 169 -10.14 8.64 -7.80
C MET A 169 -11.12 8.74 -6.63
N ARG A 170 -11.38 7.62 -5.94
CA ARG A 170 -12.13 7.67 -4.68
C ARG A 170 -11.52 8.70 -3.72
N PRO A 171 -12.34 9.38 -2.91
CA PRO A 171 -11.83 10.23 -1.85
C PRO A 171 -10.77 9.47 -1.03
N GLY A 172 -9.56 10.03 -0.94
CA GLY A 172 -8.45 9.44 -0.20
C GLY A 172 -7.44 8.66 -1.03
N ALA A 173 -7.76 8.27 -2.27
CA ALA A 173 -6.90 7.41 -3.08
C ALA A 173 -5.57 8.09 -3.46
N GLU A 174 -5.65 9.38 -3.79
CA GLU A 174 -4.47 10.21 -4.01
C GLU A 174 -3.57 10.23 -2.78
N ALA A 175 -4.18 10.36 -1.60
CA ALA A 175 -3.44 10.38 -0.36
C ALA A 175 -2.83 9.01 -0.06
N TYR A 176 -3.55 7.91 -0.32
CA TYR A 176 -2.99 6.58 -0.14
C TYR A 176 -1.76 6.36 -1.03
N ASN A 177 -1.85 6.69 -2.32
CA ASN A 177 -0.75 6.54 -3.27
C ASN A 177 0.44 7.44 -2.91
N ARG A 178 0.19 8.71 -2.54
CA ARG A 178 1.24 9.60 -2.03
C ARG A 178 1.90 9.01 -0.78
N GLY A 179 1.14 8.40 0.12
CA GLY A 179 1.65 7.71 1.30
C GLY A 179 2.64 6.59 0.93
N VAL A 180 2.33 5.79 -0.09
CA VAL A 180 3.22 4.73 -0.59
C VAL A 180 4.52 5.31 -1.17
N ASP A 181 4.43 6.36 -1.98
CA ASP A 181 5.63 7.01 -2.54
C ASP A 181 6.51 7.64 -1.46
N LEU A 182 5.90 8.21 -0.43
CA LEU A 182 6.60 8.77 0.74
C LEU A 182 7.28 7.67 1.57
N ILE A 183 6.71 6.45 1.66
CA ILE A 183 7.40 5.29 2.25
C ILE A 183 8.67 4.97 1.45
N LYS A 184 8.58 4.89 0.11
CA LYS A 184 9.74 4.62 -0.77
C LYS A 184 10.83 5.70 -0.60
N ALA A 185 10.42 6.95 -0.44
CA ALA A 185 11.30 8.08 -0.15
C ALA A 185 11.76 8.17 1.32
N LYS A 186 11.40 7.20 2.18
CA LYS A 186 11.71 7.16 3.63
C LYS A 186 11.19 8.37 4.43
N ARG A 187 10.17 9.08 3.91
CA ARG A 187 9.51 10.23 4.53
C ARG A 187 8.33 9.79 5.40
N TYR A 188 8.62 9.07 6.47
CA TYR A 188 7.61 8.31 7.24
C TYR A 188 6.54 9.16 7.93
N ASN A 189 6.89 10.34 8.46
CA ASN A 189 5.90 11.22 9.10
C ASN A 189 4.87 11.74 8.09
N GLU A 190 5.33 12.11 6.90
CA GLU A 190 4.47 12.59 5.82
C GLU A 190 3.65 11.47 5.23
N ALA A 191 4.25 10.28 5.05
CA ALA A 191 3.53 9.09 4.64
C ALA A 191 2.37 8.79 5.61
N LYS A 192 2.61 8.89 6.93
CA LYS A 192 1.59 8.68 7.96
C LYS A 192 0.43 9.66 7.80
N ALA A 193 0.72 10.95 7.62
CA ALA A 193 -0.30 11.97 7.42
C ALA A 193 -1.14 11.72 6.16
N GLU A 194 -0.52 11.28 5.06
CA GLU A 194 -1.24 10.92 3.84
C GLU A 194 -2.11 9.66 4.02
N PHE A 195 -1.65 8.63 4.73
CA PHE A 195 -2.48 7.48 5.06
C PHE A 195 -3.63 7.81 6.02
N GLU A 196 -3.44 8.73 6.96
CA GLU A 196 -4.52 9.23 7.82
C GLU A 196 -5.58 9.98 7.00
N LYS A 197 -5.17 10.81 6.03
CA LYS A 197 -6.09 11.43 5.05
C LYS A 197 -6.87 10.37 4.28
N ALA A 198 -6.18 9.33 3.78
CA ALA A 198 -6.82 8.21 3.08
C ALA A 198 -7.84 7.47 3.96
N TYR A 199 -7.47 7.17 5.20
CA TYR A 199 -8.34 6.50 6.18
C TYR A 199 -9.60 7.29 6.49
N ASN A 200 -9.45 8.61 6.68
CA ASN A 200 -10.56 9.53 6.98
C ASN A 200 -11.49 9.68 5.78
N ALA A 201 -10.95 9.60 4.56
CA ALA A 201 -11.73 9.65 3.33
C ALA A 201 -12.41 8.30 2.96
N GLY A 202 -12.16 7.23 3.72
CA GLY A 202 -12.92 5.98 3.64
C GLY A 202 -12.08 4.73 3.38
N ILE A 203 -10.79 4.86 3.09
CA ILE A 203 -9.89 3.73 2.80
C ILE A 203 -9.44 3.11 4.13
N LYS A 204 -10.28 2.26 4.72
CA LYS A 204 -10.05 1.72 6.07
C LYS A 204 -8.83 0.82 6.13
N GLU A 205 -8.42 0.24 5.01
CA GLU A 205 -7.19 -0.54 4.82
C GLU A 205 -5.91 0.26 5.16
N ALA A 206 -5.98 1.59 5.18
CA ALA A 206 -4.87 2.42 5.62
C ALA A 206 -4.53 2.26 7.12
N ASP A 207 -5.42 1.67 7.93
CA ASP A 207 -5.17 1.41 9.35
C ASP A 207 -3.87 0.62 9.62
N VAL A 208 -3.61 -0.43 8.84
CA VAL A 208 -2.39 -1.25 8.94
C VAL A 208 -1.16 -0.42 8.59
N ARG A 209 -1.22 0.42 7.54
CA ARG A 209 -0.11 1.30 7.15
C ARG A 209 0.23 2.30 8.24
N ILE A 210 -0.79 2.93 8.81
CA ILE A 210 -0.62 3.91 9.89
C ILE A 210 -0.05 3.22 11.13
N ALA A 211 -0.51 2.02 11.46
CA ALA A 211 0.00 1.24 12.58
C ALA A 211 1.49 0.89 12.42
N LEU A 212 1.86 0.37 11.25
CA LEU A 212 3.25 0.02 10.91
C LEU A 212 4.16 1.25 10.93
N LEU A 213 3.70 2.39 10.43
CA LEU A 213 4.46 3.65 10.48
C LEU A 213 4.65 4.15 11.91
N ASN A 214 3.62 4.06 12.76
CA ASN A 214 3.78 4.39 14.18
C ASN A 214 4.78 3.46 14.87
N LYS A 215 4.74 2.15 14.59
CA LYS A 215 5.73 1.18 15.09
C LYS A 215 7.15 1.56 14.63
N GLN A 216 7.33 1.86 13.35
CA GLN A 216 8.61 2.29 12.77
C GLN A 216 9.15 3.58 13.41
N LEU A 217 8.25 4.51 13.73
CA LEU A 217 8.56 5.77 14.41
C LEU A 217 8.70 5.62 15.94
N LYS A 218 8.59 4.40 16.48
CA LYS A 218 8.61 4.08 17.92
C LYS A 218 7.45 4.70 18.72
N ASN A 219 6.37 5.08 18.05
CA ASN A 219 5.11 5.54 18.65
C ASN A 219 4.23 4.33 19.01
N ASN A 220 4.72 3.49 19.93
CA ASN A 220 4.14 2.17 20.21
C ASN A 220 2.68 2.21 20.68
N ASP A 221 2.31 3.18 21.53
CA ASP A 221 0.93 3.30 22.01
C ASP A 221 -0.05 3.63 20.86
N ASP A 222 0.35 4.49 19.92
CA ASP A 222 -0.46 4.80 18.74
C ASP A 222 -0.48 3.64 17.74
N ALA A 223 0.64 2.93 17.59
CA ALA A 223 0.69 1.71 16.79
C ALA A 223 -0.34 0.68 17.30
N VAL A 224 -0.41 0.45 18.62
CA VAL A 224 -1.39 -0.44 19.25
C VAL A 224 -2.82 0.02 18.95
N LYS A 225 -3.13 1.32 19.10
CA LYS A 225 -4.48 1.84 18.78
C LYS A 225 -4.88 1.59 17.33
N TRP A 226 -3.96 1.76 16.39
CA TRP A 226 -4.23 1.55 14.97
C TRP A 226 -4.31 0.06 14.61
N PHE A 227 -3.45 -0.80 15.16
CA PHE A 227 -3.60 -2.24 15.00
C PHE A 227 -4.90 -2.77 15.61
N GLN A 228 -5.40 -2.19 16.71
CA GLN A 228 -6.71 -2.55 17.25
C GLN A 228 -7.85 -2.23 16.27
N LYS A 229 -7.76 -1.15 15.49
CA LYS A 229 -8.71 -0.85 14.41
C LYS A 229 -8.66 -1.93 13.32
N ALA A 230 -7.45 -2.29 12.88
CA ALA A 230 -7.25 -3.37 11.90
C ALA A 230 -7.77 -4.72 12.40
N ALA A 231 -7.51 -5.07 13.66
CA ALA A 231 -8.01 -6.30 14.28
C ALA A 231 -9.55 -6.34 14.34
N LYS A 232 -10.21 -5.21 14.64
CA LYS A 232 -11.68 -5.09 14.61
C LYS A 232 -12.25 -5.26 13.20
N ARG A 233 -11.48 -4.94 12.16
CA ARG A 233 -11.82 -5.16 10.75
C ARG A 233 -11.56 -6.61 10.28
N GLY A 234 -11.02 -7.46 11.16
CA GLY A 234 -10.79 -8.87 10.87
C GLY A 234 -9.36 -9.21 10.45
N ILE A 235 -8.42 -8.26 10.48
CA ILE A 235 -7.00 -8.53 10.21
C ILE A 235 -6.42 -9.28 11.42
N LYS A 236 -6.27 -10.59 11.31
CA LYS A 236 -5.92 -11.46 12.44
C LYS A 236 -4.49 -11.22 12.91
N GLU A 237 -3.60 -10.95 11.96
CA GLU A 237 -2.17 -10.68 12.12
C GLU A 237 -1.93 -9.42 12.96
N ALA A 238 -2.88 -8.49 13.00
CA ALA A 238 -2.80 -7.32 13.87
C ALA A 238 -2.76 -7.70 15.36
N ASN A 239 -3.34 -8.84 15.76
CA ASN A 239 -3.24 -9.31 17.14
C ASN A 239 -1.80 -9.73 17.50
N TYR A 240 -1.04 -10.29 16.55
CA TYR A 240 0.37 -10.58 16.77
C TYR A 240 1.13 -9.27 17.04
N GLU A 241 0.96 -8.26 16.19
CA GLU A 241 1.67 -6.98 16.33
C GLU A 241 1.35 -6.26 17.65
N ILE A 242 0.07 -6.25 18.06
CA ILE A 242 -0.33 -5.68 19.36
C ILE A 242 0.33 -6.44 20.51
N GLY A 243 0.23 -7.78 20.48
CA GLY A 243 0.83 -8.63 21.50
C GLY A 243 2.34 -8.39 21.59
N ALA A 244 3.02 -8.27 20.46
CA ALA A 244 4.45 -8.06 20.42
C ALA A 244 4.87 -6.71 21.00
N ILE A 245 4.21 -5.63 20.57
CA ILE A 245 4.51 -4.27 21.08
C ILE A 245 4.30 -4.20 22.60
N LEU A 246 3.21 -4.78 23.11
CA LEU A 246 2.93 -4.78 24.55
C LEU A 246 3.91 -5.65 25.33
N TYR A 247 4.27 -6.83 24.81
CA TYR A 247 5.20 -7.74 25.46
C TYR A 247 6.61 -7.13 25.55
N GLU A 248 7.12 -6.57 24.45
CA GLU A 248 8.41 -5.88 24.41
C GLU A 248 8.43 -4.61 25.26
N GLY A 249 7.28 -3.94 25.40
CA GLY A 249 7.09 -2.80 26.29
C GLY A 249 6.94 -3.14 27.78
N GLY A 250 7.12 -4.41 28.17
CA GLY A 250 6.99 -4.83 29.58
C GLY A 250 5.54 -4.85 30.09
N LYS A 251 4.55 -4.85 29.20
CA LYS A 251 3.12 -4.98 29.52
C LYS A 251 2.66 -6.41 29.23
N GLN A 252 3.36 -7.40 29.78
CA GLN A 252 3.14 -8.81 29.44
C GLN A 252 1.72 -9.25 29.78
N SER A 253 1.14 -8.77 30.88
CA SER A 253 -0.26 -9.02 31.22
C SER A 253 -1.23 -8.60 30.13
N GLU A 254 -1.06 -7.39 29.60
CA GLU A 254 -1.90 -6.81 28.56
C GLU A 254 -1.67 -7.48 27.19
N SER A 255 -0.44 -7.99 26.95
CA SER A 255 -0.10 -8.68 25.70
C SER A 255 -0.84 -10.01 25.51
N ARG A 256 -1.02 -10.79 26.61
CA ARG A 256 -1.57 -12.16 26.58
C ARG A 256 -2.86 -12.33 25.76
N PRO A 257 -3.93 -11.54 25.97
CA PRO A 257 -5.16 -11.74 25.21
C PRO A 257 -4.95 -11.61 23.68
N TYR A 258 -4.02 -10.78 23.24
CA TYR A 258 -3.69 -10.64 21.82
C TYR A 258 -2.81 -11.79 21.32
N LEU A 259 -1.82 -12.22 22.11
CA LEU A 259 -1.00 -13.38 21.81
C LEU A 259 -1.83 -14.67 21.71
N VAL A 260 -2.82 -14.85 22.60
CA VAL A 260 -3.76 -15.99 22.56
C VAL A 260 -4.64 -15.94 21.30
N LYS A 261 -5.15 -14.76 20.91
CA LYS A 261 -5.88 -14.60 19.64
C LYS A 261 -5.02 -14.96 18.42
N SER A 262 -3.76 -14.53 18.42
CA SER A 262 -2.80 -14.88 17.38
C SER A 262 -2.54 -16.39 17.33
N TYR A 263 -2.34 -17.03 18.50
CA TYR A 263 -2.19 -18.48 18.63
C TYR A 263 -3.38 -19.27 18.07
N ASN A 264 -4.59 -18.84 18.42
CA ASN A 264 -5.84 -19.45 17.96
C ASN A 264 -6.07 -19.22 16.47
N SER A 265 -5.48 -18.17 15.90
CA SER A 265 -5.52 -17.88 14.46
C SER A 265 -4.49 -18.67 13.65
N GLY A 266 -3.68 -19.52 14.31
CA GLY A 266 -2.74 -20.41 13.64
C GLY A 266 -1.27 -20.17 14.00
N ASN A 267 -0.94 -19.04 14.63
CA ASN A 267 0.45 -18.73 15.01
C ASN A 267 0.88 -19.52 16.26
N LYS A 268 1.26 -20.79 16.07
CA LYS A 268 1.60 -21.71 17.16
C LYS A 268 2.84 -21.31 17.96
N ALA A 269 3.72 -20.50 17.38
CA ALA A 269 4.89 -19.93 18.05
C ALA A 269 4.53 -19.03 19.24
N MET A 270 3.29 -18.50 19.31
CA MET A 270 2.85 -17.65 20.41
C MET A 270 2.71 -18.38 21.75
N ALA A 271 2.68 -19.72 21.77
CA ALA A 271 2.57 -20.49 23.00
C ALA A 271 3.72 -20.19 24.00
N MET A 272 4.94 -20.01 23.51
CA MET A 272 6.11 -19.73 24.36
C MET A 272 6.05 -18.33 25.01
N PRO A 273 5.82 -17.23 24.27
CA PRO A 273 5.57 -15.90 24.85
C PRO A 273 4.41 -15.87 25.86
N ILE A 274 3.34 -16.63 25.61
CA ILE A 274 2.22 -16.73 26.56
C ILE A 274 2.68 -17.42 27.86
N ALA A 275 3.42 -18.53 27.76
CA ALA A 275 3.99 -19.23 28.91
C ALA A 275 4.90 -18.33 29.74
N MET A 276 5.81 -17.61 29.07
CA MET A 276 6.73 -16.67 29.71
C MET A 276 5.98 -15.53 30.41
N SER A 277 4.91 -15.02 29.82
CA SER A 277 4.08 -13.99 30.45
C SER A 277 3.46 -14.44 31.77
N TYR A 278 2.93 -15.67 31.85
CA TYR A 278 2.42 -16.25 33.10
C TYR A 278 3.54 -16.52 34.11
N HIS A 279 4.68 -17.01 33.64
CA HIS A 279 5.85 -17.30 34.48
C HIS A 279 6.36 -16.03 35.16
N GLN A 280 6.51 -14.93 34.43
CA GLN A 280 6.95 -13.63 34.98
C GLN A 280 6.00 -13.07 36.05
N GLN A 281 4.73 -13.51 36.04
CA GLN A 281 3.73 -13.16 37.05
C GLN A 281 3.61 -14.21 38.16
N ASN A 282 4.56 -15.15 38.24
CA ASN A 282 4.57 -16.26 39.18
C ASN A 282 3.33 -17.18 39.10
N ASN A 283 2.55 -17.12 38.02
CA ASN A 283 1.47 -18.07 37.77
C ASN A 283 2.03 -19.33 37.11
N MET A 284 2.77 -20.10 37.90
CA MET A 284 3.49 -21.29 37.43
C MET A 284 2.57 -22.38 36.88
N ALA A 285 1.35 -22.49 37.41
CA ALA A 285 0.37 -23.46 36.93
C ALA A 285 -0.03 -23.19 35.46
N GLU A 286 -0.39 -21.94 35.14
CA GLU A 286 -0.70 -21.57 33.74
C GLU A 286 0.54 -21.53 32.87
N ALA A 287 1.68 -21.08 33.40
CA ALA A 287 2.94 -21.10 32.68
C ALA A 287 3.29 -22.53 32.22
N LEU A 288 3.20 -23.51 33.11
CA LEU A 288 3.48 -24.92 32.80
C LEU A 288 2.54 -25.47 31.73
N LYS A 289 1.24 -25.14 31.78
CA LYS A 289 0.29 -25.53 30.72
C LYS A 289 0.74 -25.02 29.35
N TRP A 290 1.09 -23.74 29.26
CA TRP A 290 1.53 -23.13 28.02
C TRP A 290 2.92 -23.61 27.57
N TYR A 291 3.86 -23.87 28.48
CA TYR A 291 5.13 -24.50 28.14
C TYR A 291 4.94 -25.90 27.56
N LYS A 292 4.03 -26.71 28.10
CA LYS A 292 3.69 -28.02 27.52
C LYS A 292 3.11 -27.89 26.12
N ILE A 293 2.24 -26.89 25.90
CA ILE A 293 1.69 -26.60 24.57
C ILE A 293 2.81 -26.19 23.60
N ALA A 294 3.70 -25.28 24.00
CA ALA A 294 4.84 -24.85 23.19
C ALA A 294 5.80 -26.00 22.86
N ALA A 295 6.11 -26.86 23.84
CA ALA A 295 6.92 -28.05 23.65
C ALA A 295 6.28 -29.03 22.65
N LYS A 296 4.95 -29.25 22.74
CA LYS A 296 4.20 -30.06 21.77
C LYS A 296 4.24 -29.46 20.36
N ASN A 297 4.32 -28.14 20.24
CA ASN A 297 4.48 -27.43 18.98
C ASN A 297 5.95 -27.40 18.47
N GLY A 298 6.87 -28.09 19.15
CA GLY A 298 8.27 -28.25 18.73
C GLY A 298 9.25 -27.25 19.36
N ASP A 299 8.83 -26.40 20.30
CA ASP A 299 9.73 -25.47 20.99
C ASP A 299 10.62 -26.23 21.99
N LYS A 300 11.89 -26.39 21.64
CA LYS A 300 12.89 -27.09 22.46
C LYS A 300 13.17 -26.38 23.80
N ASN A 301 13.10 -25.05 23.83
CA ASN A 301 13.30 -24.28 25.06
C ASN A 301 12.13 -24.49 26.02
N ALA A 302 10.92 -24.58 25.48
CA ALA A 302 9.73 -24.91 26.27
C ALA A 302 9.81 -26.33 26.83
N ALA A 303 10.28 -27.31 26.05
CA ALA A 303 10.46 -28.69 26.53
C ALA A 303 11.44 -28.75 27.74
N ALA A 304 12.58 -28.06 27.65
CA ALA A 304 13.53 -27.96 28.76
C ALA A 304 12.93 -27.24 29.99
N ALA A 305 12.09 -26.21 29.76
CA ALA A 305 11.40 -25.51 30.85
C ALA A 305 10.37 -26.43 31.56
N VAL A 306 9.61 -27.25 30.82
CA VAL A 306 8.68 -28.24 31.40
C VAL A 306 9.44 -29.21 32.30
N GLU A 307 10.51 -29.83 31.78
CA GLU A 307 11.32 -30.80 32.52
C GLU A 307 11.85 -30.21 33.83
N LYS A 308 12.35 -28.97 33.77
CA LYS A 308 12.90 -28.28 34.94
C LYS A 308 11.84 -27.94 35.98
N ILE A 309 10.66 -27.46 35.57
CA ILE A 309 9.55 -27.13 36.48
C ILE A 309 9.05 -28.41 37.16
N GLU A 310 8.86 -29.50 36.41
CA GLU A 310 8.33 -30.76 36.94
C GLU A 310 9.29 -31.45 37.92
N LYS A 311 10.60 -31.27 37.73
CA LYS A 311 11.63 -31.75 38.66
C LYS A 311 11.79 -30.87 39.92
N GLY A 312 10.93 -29.87 40.12
CA GLY A 312 10.99 -28.95 41.27
C GLY A 312 12.13 -27.93 41.19
N GLY A 313 12.77 -27.77 40.02
CA GLY A 313 13.85 -26.82 39.83
C GLY A 313 13.34 -25.38 39.69
N ALA A 314 13.88 -24.45 40.47
CA ALA A 314 13.60 -23.03 40.30
C ALA A 314 14.09 -22.55 38.91
N ILE A 315 13.17 -22.08 38.07
CA ILE A 315 13.55 -21.36 36.84
C ILE A 315 13.84 -19.91 37.21
N ASN A 316 15.07 -19.62 37.60
CA ASN A 316 15.54 -18.25 37.70
C ASN A 316 15.50 -17.61 36.32
N SER A 317 14.70 -16.54 36.17
CA SER A 317 14.55 -15.74 34.95
C SER A 317 15.84 -14.96 34.56
N SER A 318 17.00 -15.26 35.15
CA SER A 318 18.24 -14.48 35.02
C SER A 318 19.39 -15.15 34.26
N ASN A 319 19.24 -16.36 33.72
CA ASN A 319 20.37 -17.07 33.09
C ASN A 319 20.63 -16.78 31.60
N ASN A 320 20.15 -15.64 31.08
CA ASN A 320 20.68 -15.05 29.84
C ASN A 320 21.66 -13.89 30.08
N ASN A 321 21.98 -13.56 31.34
CA ASN A 321 23.05 -12.64 31.68
C ASN A 321 24.29 -13.42 32.14
N LYS A 322 24.88 -14.22 31.24
CA LYS A 322 26.29 -14.57 31.41
C LYS A 322 27.07 -13.30 31.07
N LYS A 323 27.76 -12.76 32.07
CA LYS A 323 28.69 -11.63 31.98
C LYS A 323 29.72 -11.88 30.87
N ASP A 324 29.46 -11.38 29.69
CA ASP A 324 30.49 -10.98 28.73
C ASP A 324 30.28 -9.49 28.49
N ASN A 325 31.25 -8.70 28.92
CA ASN A 325 31.29 -7.25 28.79
C ASN A 325 31.51 -6.86 27.32
N ASP A 326 30.50 -7.07 26.49
CA ASP A 326 30.38 -6.43 25.20
C ASP A 326 28.94 -5.95 25.04
N LYS A 327 28.77 -4.72 24.54
CA LYS A 327 27.48 -4.02 24.38
C LYS A 327 26.59 -4.70 23.34
N GLN A 328 26.14 -5.93 23.59
CA GLN A 328 25.15 -6.62 22.78
C GLN A 328 23.75 -6.20 23.23
N GLN A 329 23.16 -5.34 22.42
CA GLN A 329 21.74 -5.00 22.42
C GLN A 329 20.88 -6.25 22.63
N VAL A 330 20.03 -6.23 23.67
CA VAL A 330 19.06 -7.29 23.96
C VAL A 330 18.22 -7.56 22.71
N LYS A 331 18.44 -8.69 22.03
CA LYS A 331 17.69 -9.08 20.83
C LYS A 331 16.27 -9.51 21.23
N PRO A 332 15.18 -9.07 20.55
CA PRO A 332 13.81 -9.34 20.99
C PRO A 332 13.41 -10.80 20.79
N ILE A 333 12.88 -11.45 21.84
CA ILE A 333 12.44 -12.86 21.87
C ILE A 333 11.38 -13.17 20.81
N LEU A 334 10.55 -12.19 20.45
CA LEU A 334 9.49 -12.34 19.44
C LEU A 334 10.00 -12.25 18.00
N ARG A 335 11.24 -11.79 17.80
CA ARG A 335 11.81 -11.51 16.48
C ARG A 335 12.66 -12.67 15.92
N ASN A 336 12.96 -13.69 16.73
CA ASN A 336 13.79 -14.84 16.35
C ASN A 336 12.97 -16.10 16.01
N ASN A 337 11.64 -16.00 15.92
CA ASN A 337 10.80 -17.13 15.58
C ASN A 337 10.40 -17.01 14.10
N ASP A 338 11.27 -17.50 13.21
CA ASP A 338 11.18 -17.52 11.74
C ASP A 338 9.90 -18.20 11.18
N SER A 339 8.98 -18.61 12.06
CA SER A 339 7.72 -19.30 11.74
C SER A 339 6.48 -18.42 11.93
N SER A 340 6.63 -17.18 12.39
CA SER A 340 5.50 -16.26 12.61
C SER A 340 5.44 -15.26 11.46
N PRO A 341 4.37 -15.22 10.64
CA PRO A 341 4.21 -14.14 9.69
C PRO A 341 3.90 -12.87 10.48
N SER A 342 4.93 -12.08 10.81
CA SER A 342 4.71 -10.73 11.25
C SER A 342 4.10 -9.93 10.10
N LEU A 343 3.21 -8.97 10.37
CA LEU A 343 2.75 -8.02 9.34
C LEU A 343 3.95 -7.27 8.74
N THR A 344 5.04 -7.22 9.50
CA THR A 344 6.35 -6.77 9.06
C THR A 344 7.08 -7.73 8.12
N GLU A 345 7.10 -9.05 8.26
CA GLU A 345 7.91 -9.94 7.39
C GLU A 345 7.37 -10.01 5.96
N SER A 346 6.05 -10.16 5.75
CA SER A 346 5.50 -10.15 4.40
C SER A 346 5.63 -8.77 3.71
N THR A 347 5.68 -7.68 4.49
CA THR A 347 5.79 -6.30 3.99
C THR A 347 7.25 -5.81 3.89
N LEU A 348 8.19 -6.31 4.71
CA LEU A 348 9.58 -5.85 4.80
C LEU A 348 10.62 -6.85 4.24
N ASP A 349 10.33 -8.14 4.09
CA ASP A 349 11.27 -9.06 3.42
C ASP A 349 11.41 -8.73 1.93
N SER A 350 10.37 -8.14 1.33
CA SER A 350 10.43 -7.53 -0.01
C SER A 350 11.36 -6.29 -0.08
N ILE A 351 11.64 -5.65 1.06
CA ILE A 351 12.51 -4.46 1.17
C ILE A 351 13.95 -4.86 1.55
N ARG A 352 14.13 -5.92 2.34
CA ARG A 352 15.44 -6.39 2.79
C ARG A 352 16.17 -7.26 1.76
N SER A 353 15.45 -8.10 1.02
CA SER A 353 16.03 -8.97 -0.02
C SER A 353 16.52 -8.18 -1.24
N LYS A 354 15.95 -6.99 -1.51
CA LYS A 354 16.33 -6.14 -2.64
C LYS A 354 17.60 -5.33 -2.45
N ASN A 355 17.87 -4.82 -1.26
CA ASN A 355 19.11 -4.05 -1.05
C ASN A 355 20.36 -4.94 -1.21
N LYS A 356 20.26 -6.24 -0.89
CA LYS A 356 21.35 -7.19 -1.09
C LYS A 356 21.50 -7.60 -2.56
N ALA A 357 20.39 -7.85 -3.25
CA ALA A 357 20.40 -8.18 -4.69
C ALA A 357 20.82 -6.99 -5.58
N GLU A 358 20.42 -5.75 -5.24
CA GLU A 358 20.82 -4.53 -5.96
C GLU A 358 22.29 -4.12 -5.70
N GLU A 359 22.84 -4.44 -4.52
CA GLU A 359 24.28 -4.31 -4.25
C GLU A 359 25.08 -5.38 -5.01
N GLU A 360 24.60 -6.63 -5.02
CA GLU A 360 25.24 -7.73 -5.74
C GLU A 360 25.18 -7.53 -7.27
N THR A 361 24.07 -7.06 -7.84
CA THR A 361 23.98 -6.75 -9.29
C THR A 361 24.84 -5.55 -9.68
N LYS A 362 24.93 -4.49 -8.87
CA LYS A 362 25.85 -3.37 -9.13
C LYS A 362 27.32 -3.77 -9.06
N ILE A 363 27.68 -4.71 -8.19
CA ILE A 363 29.04 -5.25 -8.12
C ILE A 363 29.34 -6.09 -9.37
N ILE A 364 28.38 -6.90 -9.82
CA ILE A 364 28.51 -7.73 -11.02
C ILE A 364 28.56 -6.88 -12.30
N GLU A 365 27.71 -5.87 -12.45
CA GLU A 365 27.72 -4.93 -13.60
C GLU A 365 29.06 -4.19 -13.69
N LYS A 366 29.60 -3.73 -12.55
CA LYS A 366 30.91 -3.07 -12.51
C LYS A 366 32.07 -4.02 -12.82
N GLN A 367 31.96 -5.30 -12.47
CA GLN A 367 32.93 -6.32 -12.86
C GLN A 367 32.86 -6.66 -14.36
N ILE A 368 31.65 -6.69 -14.94
CA ILE A 368 31.44 -6.93 -16.37
C ILE A 368 31.93 -5.74 -17.21
N GLU A 369 31.68 -4.50 -16.80
CA GLU A 369 32.22 -3.30 -17.47
C GLU A 369 33.76 -3.27 -17.46
N ASN A 370 34.39 -3.61 -16.33
CA ASN A 370 35.84 -3.70 -16.25
C ASN A 370 36.41 -4.81 -17.16
N GLN A 371 35.77 -5.98 -17.22
CA GLN A 371 36.19 -7.07 -18.13
C GLN A 371 36.00 -6.72 -19.61
N HIS A 372 34.96 -5.95 -19.95
CA HIS A 372 34.74 -5.47 -21.32
C HIS A 372 35.76 -4.40 -21.72
N GLN A 373 36.16 -3.50 -20.80
CA GLN A 373 37.22 -2.53 -21.05
C GLN A 373 38.58 -3.21 -21.28
N GLU A 374 38.97 -4.19 -20.45
CA GLU A 374 40.22 -4.95 -20.63
C GLU A 374 40.25 -5.72 -21.96
N LYS A 375 39.12 -6.35 -22.36
CA LYS A 375 39.03 -7.02 -23.66
C LYS A 375 39.10 -6.05 -24.84
N SER A 376 38.52 -4.85 -24.73
CA SER A 376 38.60 -3.85 -25.79
C SER A 376 40.02 -3.34 -25.99
N GLN A 377 40.76 -3.07 -24.91
CA GLN A 377 42.17 -2.67 -24.96
C GLN A 377 43.04 -3.78 -25.56
N SER A 378 42.78 -5.04 -25.21
CA SER A 378 43.49 -6.18 -25.80
C SER A 378 43.24 -6.34 -27.31
N VAL A 379 42.03 -6.05 -27.79
CA VAL A 379 41.71 -6.14 -29.23
C VAL A 379 42.36 -4.99 -30.00
N ASP A 380 42.33 -3.78 -29.45
CA ASP A 380 43.00 -2.62 -30.06
C ASP A 380 44.52 -2.81 -30.13
N ASP A 381 45.14 -3.41 -29.11
CA ASP A 381 46.57 -3.74 -29.11
C ASP A 381 46.90 -4.84 -30.14
N ILE A 382 46.02 -5.83 -30.33
CA ILE A 382 46.19 -6.87 -31.36
C ILE A 382 46.03 -6.26 -32.76
N MET A 383 45.08 -5.35 -32.95
CA MET A 383 44.86 -4.66 -34.23
C MET A 383 46.01 -3.72 -34.59
N LYS A 384 46.61 -3.04 -33.60
CA LYS A 384 47.82 -2.23 -33.79
C LYS A 384 49.02 -3.07 -34.21
N ARG A 385 49.28 -4.19 -33.53
CA ARG A 385 50.39 -5.09 -33.91
C ARG A 385 50.21 -5.66 -35.32
N LYS A 386 48.98 -6.04 -35.70
CA LYS A 386 48.69 -6.49 -37.07
C LYS A 386 48.88 -5.38 -38.10
N GLN A 387 48.64 -4.12 -37.78
CA GLN A 387 48.92 -3.01 -38.71
C GLN A 387 50.41 -2.73 -38.89
N GLU A 388 51.25 -3.08 -37.90
CA GLU A 388 52.71 -2.96 -38.00
C GLU A 388 53.36 -4.12 -38.77
N GLU A 389 52.73 -5.30 -38.84
CA GLU A 389 53.18 -6.44 -39.67
C GLU A 389 52.89 -6.29 -41.18
N TYR A 390 52.09 -5.29 -41.59
CA TYR A 390 51.73 -5.02 -43.00
C TYR A 390 52.45 -3.78 -43.59
N LYS A 391 53.53 -3.32 -42.95
CA LYS A 391 54.49 -2.35 -43.52
C LYS A 391 55.84 -3.02 -43.68
#